data_AF-A0A6N2NDN1-F1
#
_entry.id   AF-A0A6N2NDN1-F1
#
_cell.length_a   1.000
_cell.length_b   1.000
_cell.length_c   1.000
_cell.angle_alpha   90.00
_cell.angle_beta   90.00
_cell.angle_gamma   90.00
#
_symmetry.space_group_name_H-M   'P 1'
#
loop_
_entity.id
_entity.type
_entity.pdbx_description
1 polymer ?
#
loop_
_entity_poly.entity_id
_entity_poly.type
_entity_poly.pdbx_seq_one_letter_code
_entity_poly.pdbx_strand_id
1 'polypeptide(L)'
;MAMITVFRASISRSLPNCFPNLLSSSSNRNSAPKKNKLLCYAASSHTKTIRSEMSFCVGTHMIPHPKKVERGGEDSFFVSDYNGGVIAVADGVSGWAERNVDPSLFPQELMANASCLVGDEEVSYDPQILIRKAHAATSAVGSATVRMEN
;
A
#
# COMPACT_ATOMS: atom_id res chain seq x y z
N MET A 1 38.40 -5.05 1.89
CA MET A 1 37.17 -4.76 1.11
C MET A 1 36.02 -5.40 1.85
N ALA A 2 35.26 -4.63 2.62
CA ALA A 2 34.13 -5.15 3.37
C ALA A 2 32.92 -5.25 2.43
N MET A 3 32.40 -6.46 2.25
CA MET A 3 31.15 -6.74 1.57
C MET A 3 30.01 -6.12 2.39
N ILE A 4 29.33 -5.11 1.84
CA ILE A 4 28.08 -4.61 2.41
C ILE A 4 27.00 -5.58 1.98
N THR A 5 26.66 -6.51 2.86
CA THR A 5 25.48 -7.37 2.73
C THR A 5 24.24 -6.49 2.82
N VAL A 6 23.58 -6.25 1.68
CA VAL A 6 22.27 -5.58 1.65
C VAL A 6 21.26 -6.52 2.29
N PHE A 7 20.85 -6.21 3.51
CA PHE A 7 19.73 -6.88 4.16
C PHE A 7 18.46 -6.53 3.38
N ARG A 8 17.93 -7.50 2.62
CA ARG A 8 16.55 -7.46 2.13
C ARG A 8 15.64 -7.54 3.35
N ALA A 9 15.18 -6.39 3.85
CA ALA A 9 14.21 -6.33 4.92
C ALA A 9 12.88 -6.90 4.43
N SER A 10 12.75 -8.22 4.53
CA SER A 10 11.49 -8.92 4.39
C SER A 10 10.73 -8.72 5.70
N ILE A 11 10.11 -7.55 5.89
CA ILE A 11 9.14 -7.37 6.97
C ILE A 11 7.77 -7.69 6.39
N SER A 12 7.52 -8.99 6.22
CA SER A 12 6.16 -9.50 6.30
C SER A 12 5.77 -9.46 7.77
N ARG A 13 5.06 -8.40 8.15
CA ARG A 13 4.17 -8.42 9.32
C ARG A 13 2.79 -8.02 8.83
N SER A 14 2.18 -8.90 8.06
CA SER A 14 0.73 -8.94 7.95
C SER A 14 0.15 -9.17 9.35
N LEU A 15 -0.43 -8.12 9.92
CA LEU A 15 -1.46 -8.27 10.96
C LEU A 15 -2.81 -8.49 10.27
N PRO A 16 -3.75 -9.18 10.93
CA PRO A 16 -4.46 -10.31 10.35
C PRO A 16 -5.49 -9.92 9.28
N ASN A 17 -5.55 -10.78 8.27
CA ASN A 17 -6.56 -10.88 7.22
C ASN A 17 -7.97 -10.48 7.72
N CYS A 18 -8.58 -9.49 7.08
CA CYS A 18 -10.03 -9.40 7.01
C CYS A 18 -10.54 -10.64 6.25
N PHE A 19 -11.29 -11.50 6.93
CA PHE A 19 -11.83 -12.74 6.39
C PHE A 19 -12.84 -12.48 5.25
N PRO A 20 -12.85 -13.28 4.16
CA PRO A 20 -13.99 -13.37 3.27
C PRO A 20 -14.94 -14.47 3.77
N ASN A 21 -16.21 -14.13 4.00
CA ASN A 21 -17.25 -15.13 4.20
C ASN A 21 -17.59 -15.80 2.86
N LEU A 22 -17.24 -17.08 2.76
CA LEU A 22 -17.65 -18.03 1.73
C LEU A 22 -18.69 -18.98 2.35
N LEU A 23 -19.86 -19.11 1.70
CA LEU A 23 -20.81 -20.24 1.71
C LEU A 23 -21.97 -19.83 0.79
N SER A 24 -22.57 -20.61 -0.08
CA SER A 24 -22.31 -21.95 -0.61
C SER A 24 -23.38 -22.25 -1.68
N SER A 25 -22.95 -22.84 -2.79
CA SER A 25 -23.63 -23.84 -3.64
C SER A 25 -25.16 -23.87 -3.75
N SER A 26 -25.66 -23.83 -5.01
CA SER A 26 -26.70 -24.78 -5.41
C SER A 26 -26.49 -25.26 -6.85
N SER A 27 -26.29 -26.56 -6.95
CA SER A 27 -26.16 -27.37 -8.16
C SER A 27 -27.49 -27.51 -8.89
N ASN A 28 -27.49 -27.44 -10.22
CA ASN A 28 -28.51 -28.14 -11.00
C ASN A 28 -27.95 -28.68 -12.33
N ARG A 29 -28.00 -30.01 -12.47
CA ARG A 29 -27.62 -30.77 -13.68
C ARG A 29 -28.89 -30.98 -14.50
N ASN A 30 -28.83 -30.75 -15.82
CA ASN A 30 -29.67 -31.45 -16.80
C ASN A 30 -29.02 -31.41 -18.20
N SER A 31 -29.28 -32.47 -18.94
CA SER A 31 -28.58 -33.08 -20.09
C SER A 31 -28.87 -32.52 -21.49
N ALA A 32 -27.90 -32.64 -22.42
CA ALA A 32 -27.98 -33.30 -23.76
C ALA A 32 -27.00 -32.68 -24.80
N PRO A 33 -26.50 -33.45 -25.81
CA PRO A 33 -25.33 -33.10 -26.61
C PRO A 33 -25.67 -32.44 -27.96
N LYS A 34 -24.86 -31.48 -28.44
CA LYS A 34 -24.92 -30.97 -29.82
C LYS A 34 -23.53 -30.74 -30.43
N LYS A 35 -23.49 -30.99 -31.74
CA LYS A 35 -22.36 -31.32 -32.62
C LYS A 35 -21.42 -30.14 -32.93
N ASN A 36 -20.14 -30.48 -33.07
CA ASN A 36 -19.09 -29.99 -33.97
C ASN A 36 -19.15 -28.54 -34.48
N LYS A 37 -18.15 -27.74 -34.11
CA LYS A 37 -17.41 -26.89 -35.05
C LYS A 37 -15.97 -26.73 -34.54
N LEU A 38 -15.03 -27.30 -35.29
CA LEU A 38 -13.61 -27.01 -35.17
C LEU A 38 -13.44 -25.53 -35.57
N LEU A 39 -13.35 -24.63 -34.59
CA LEU A 39 -12.87 -23.26 -34.84
C LEU A 39 -11.38 -23.26 -34.54
N CYS A 40 -10.59 -23.11 -35.59
CA CYS A 40 -9.23 -22.62 -35.51
C CYS A 40 -9.27 -21.18 -34.97
N TYR A 41 -9.14 -21.04 -33.65
CA TYR A 41 -8.79 -19.76 -33.06
C TYR A 41 -7.32 -19.52 -33.40
N ALA A 42 -7.08 -18.63 -34.36
CA ALA A 42 -5.77 -18.03 -34.53
C ALA A 42 -5.36 -17.49 -33.16
N ALA A 43 -4.30 -18.06 -32.59
CA ALA A 43 -3.73 -17.56 -31.36
C ALA A 43 -3.46 -16.07 -31.60
N SER A 44 -4.24 -15.21 -30.96
CA SER A 44 -3.85 -13.83 -30.80
C SER A 44 -2.51 -13.92 -30.11
N SER A 45 -1.44 -13.67 -30.87
CA SER A 45 -0.14 -13.40 -30.32
C SER A 45 -0.35 -12.13 -29.51
N HIS A 46 -0.76 -12.31 -28.26
CA HIS A 46 -0.59 -11.31 -27.24
C HIS A 46 0.92 -11.21 -27.13
N THR A 47 1.49 -10.36 -27.98
CA THR A 47 2.83 -9.86 -27.80
C THR A 47 2.76 -9.19 -26.44
N LYS A 48 3.13 -9.92 -25.40
CA LYS A 48 3.48 -9.35 -24.11
C LYS A 48 4.56 -8.35 -24.46
N THR A 49 4.16 -7.11 -24.68
CA THR A 49 5.07 -5.99 -24.63
C THR A 49 5.58 -6.03 -23.20
N ILE A 50 6.71 -6.71 -23.00
CA ILE A 50 7.48 -6.63 -21.78
C ILE A 50 7.98 -5.19 -21.78
N ARG A 51 7.13 -4.27 -21.29
CA ARG A 51 7.60 -2.97 -20.89
C ARG A 51 8.67 -3.24 -19.85
N SER A 52 9.82 -2.60 -20.00
CA SER A 52 10.79 -2.55 -18.91
C SER A 52 10.06 -1.95 -17.72
N GLU A 53 9.71 -2.80 -16.75
CA GLU A 53 9.02 -2.39 -15.55
C GLU A 53 10.03 -1.66 -14.68
N MET A 54 9.79 -0.38 -14.45
CA MET A 54 10.64 0.47 -13.63
C MET A 54 10.25 0.21 -12.19
N SER A 55 11.21 -0.16 -11.33
CA SER A 55 10.94 -0.40 -9.92
C SER A 55 11.87 0.37 -9.01
N PHE A 56 11.37 0.84 -7.87
CA PHE A 56 12.21 1.45 -6.85
C PHE A 56 12.94 0.40 -6.00
N CYS A 57 14.22 0.66 -5.73
CA CYS A 57 14.95 0.02 -4.62
C CYS A 57 15.03 1.03 -3.48
N VAL A 58 14.26 0.79 -2.40
CA VAL A 58 14.07 1.77 -1.33
C VAL A 58 14.75 1.32 -0.05
N GLY A 59 15.46 2.24 0.60
CA GLY A 59 15.95 2.10 1.98
C GLY A 59 15.36 3.21 2.84
N THR A 60 14.98 2.90 4.08
CA THR A 60 14.37 3.86 5.00
C THR A 60 15.21 4.00 6.28
N HIS A 61 15.23 5.20 6.83
CA HIS A 61 15.85 5.50 8.11
C HIS A 61 15.16 6.69 8.74
N MET A 62 14.89 6.63 10.04
CA MET A 62 14.20 7.70 10.76
C MET A 62 15.04 8.09 11.97
N ILE A 63 15.41 9.37 12.05
CA ILE A 63 16.19 9.94 13.16
C ILE A 63 15.32 11.00 13.83
N PRO A 64 14.60 10.66 14.92
CA PRO A 64 13.76 11.61 15.62
C PRO A 64 14.57 12.75 16.21
N HIS A 65 13.92 13.90 16.39
CA HIS A 65 14.48 14.98 17.20
C HIS A 65 14.82 14.46 18.62
N PRO A 66 15.96 14.83 19.24
CA PRO A 66 16.41 14.25 20.52
C PRO A 66 15.36 14.29 21.64
N LYS A 67 14.59 15.38 21.74
CA LYS A 67 13.48 15.53 22.70
C LYS A 67 12.28 14.61 22.47
N LYS A 68 12.21 13.95 21.31
CA LYS A 68 11.08 13.14 20.83
C LYS A 68 11.48 11.67 20.61
N VAL A 69 12.73 11.28 20.91
CA VAL A 69 13.26 9.94 20.64
C VAL A 69 12.53 8.84 21.41
N GLU A 70 12.17 9.09 22.67
CA GLU A 70 11.43 8.13 23.52
C GLU A 70 10.03 7.80 22.96
N ARG A 71 9.47 8.69 22.13
CA ARG A 71 8.18 8.52 21.46
C ARG A 71 8.31 8.07 20.00
N GLY A 72 9.52 7.90 19.49
CA GLY A 72 9.77 7.52 18.10
C GLY A 72 9.66 8.65 17.07
N GLY A 73 9.48 9.90 17.50
CA GLY A 73 9.26 11.04 16.60
C GLY A 73 7.78 11.32 16.30
N GLU A 74 7.54 12.24 15.38
CA GLU A 74 6.18 12.62 14.94
C GLU A 74 5.98 12.34 13.44
N ASP A 75 7.03 11.88 12.77
CA ASP A 75 7.04 11.54 11.36
C ASP A 75 6.62 10.07 11.18
N SER A 76 6.07 9.76 10.02
CA SER A 76 5.72 8.40 9.61
C SER A 76 5.99 8.21 8.12
N PHE A 77 6.20 6.98 7.68
CA PHE A 77 6.39 6.66 6.27
C PHE A 77 5.75 5.32 5.93
N PHE A 78 5.46 5.09 4.65
CA PHE A 78 5.24 3.75 4.14
C PHE A 78 5.95 3.55 2.79
N VAL A 79 6.29 2.29 2.52
CA VAL A 79 6.89 1.85 1.27
C VAL A 79 6.14 0.61 0.79
N SER A 80 5.84 0.54 -0.50
CA SER A 80 5.23 -0.61 -1.16
C SER A 80 5.98 -0.93 -2.45
N ASP A 81 5.95 -2.19 -2.89
CA ASP A 81 6.44 -2.64 -4.20
C ASP A 81 5.31 -2.70 -5.26
N TYR A 82 4.10 -2.26 -4.90
CA TYR A 82 2.95 -2.26 -5.81
C TYR A 82 3.21 -1.40 -7.05
N ASN A 83 3.01 -1.97 -8.25
CA ASN A 83 3.05 -1.32 -9.56
C ASN A 83 4.32 -0.49 -9.85
N GLY A 84 5.50 -0.99 -9.43
CA GLY A 84 6.79 -0.31 -9.59
C GLY A 84 7.28 0.35 -8.29
N GLY A 85 6.37 0.56 -7.34
CA GLY A 85 6.66 0.88 -5.96
C GLY A 85 6.18 2.27 -5.56
N VAL A 86 5.82 2.39 -4.29
CA VAL A 86 5.27 3.61 -3.69
C VAL A 86 6.13 3.99 -2.50
N ILE A 87 6.40 5.28 -2.36
CA ILE A 87 7.08 5.86 -1.21
C ILE A 87 6.23 7.02 -0.72
N ALA A 88 5.87 7.03 0.56
CA ALA A 88 5.23 8.19 1.16
C ALA A 88 5.81 8.50 2.53
N VAL A 89 5.84 9.79 2.87
CA VAL A 89 6.29 10.33 4.14
C VAL A 89 5.25 11.33 4.63
N ALA A 90 4.96 11.32 5.92
CA ALA A 90 4.08 12.24 6.61
C ALA A 90 4.80 12.84 7.83
N ASP A 91 4.92 14.16 7.88
CA ASP A 91 5.51 14.93 8.99
C ASP A 91 4.40 15.49 9.88
N GLY A 92 4.27 14.96 11.10
CA GLY A 92 3.27 15.37 12.08
C GLY A 92 3.49 16.78 12.62
N VAL A 93 2.42 17.58 12.67
CA VAL A 93 2.51 18.98 13.12
C VAL A 93 2.68 19.04 14.66
N SER A 94 3.87 19.39 15.13
CA SER A 94 4.21 19.40 16.58
C SER A 94 3.28 20.27 17.45
N GLY A 95 2.61 21.28 16.88
CA GLY A 95 1.70 22.17 17.61
C GLY A 95 0.50 21.45 18.26
N TRP A 96 0.17 20.23 17.82
CA TRP A 96 -0.88 19.43 18.46
C TRP A 96 -0.58 19.05 19.92
N ALA A 97 0.71 18.99 20.30
CA ALA A 97 1.12 18.71 21.67
C ALA A 97 0.61 19.77 22.65
N GLU A 98 0.48 21.03 22.24
CA GLU A 98 -0.06 22.12 23.07
C GLU A 98 -1.55 21.93 23.42
N ARG A 99 -2.24 21.07 22.66
CA ARG A 99 -3.65 20.70 22.89
C ARG A 99 -3.81 19.34 23.54
N ASN A 100 -2.74 18.77 24.09
CA ASN A 100 -2.70 17.41 24.66
C ASN A 100 -3.08 16.32 23.64
N VAL A 101 -2.79 16.54 22.36
CA VAL A 101 -2.96 15.55 21.29
C VAL A 101 -1.57 15.08 20.87
N ASP A 102 -1.36 13.77 20.79
CA ASP A 102 -0.09 13.20 20.34
C ASP A 102 0.11 13.43 18.83
N PRO A 103 1.10 14.25 18.40
CA PRO A 103 1.28 14.59 16.99
C PRO A 103 1.69 13.42 16.11
N SER A 104 2.13 12.28 16.70
CA SER A 104 2.55 11.09 15.96
C SER A 104 1.39 10.24 15.45
N LEU A 105 0.21 10.33 16.09
CA LEU A 105 -0.91 9.41 15.80
C LEU A 105 -1.52 9.64 14.41
N PHE A 106 -1.77 10.90 14.05
CA PHE A 106 -2.32 11.25 12.73
C PHE A 106 -1.46 10.76 11.56
N PRO A 107 -0.15 11.10 11.47
CA PRO A 107 0.69 10.62 10.37
C PRO A 107 0.87 9.09 10.40
N GLN A 108 0.90 8.44 11.57
CA GLN A 108 0.95 6.98 11.66
C GLN A 108 -0.29 6.31 11.06
N GLU A 109 -1.49 6.74 11.48
CA GLU A 109 -2.73 6.20 10.95
C GLU A 109 -2.92 6.53 9.47
N LEU A 110 -2.55 7.74 9.03
CA LEU A 110 -2.62 8.13 7.62
C LEU A 110 -1.76 7.22 6.73
N MET A 111 -0.52 6.94 7.13
CA MET A 111 0.37 6.04 6.38
C MET A 111 -0.11 4.59 6.44
N ALA A 112 -0.69 4.14 7.56
CA ALA A 112 -1.29 2.81 7.66
C ALA A 112 -2.49 2.66 6.69
N ASN A 113 -3.40 3.63 6.67
CA ASN A 113 -4.53 3.64 5.74
C ASN A 113 -4.08 3.68 4.29
N ALA A 114 -3.08 4.51 3.96
CA ALA A 114 -2.52 4.56 2.60
C ALA A 114 -1.89 3.22 2.19
N SER A 115 -1.18 2.55 3.12
CA SER A 115 -0.65 1.21 2.87
C SER A 115 -1.74 0.17 2.63
N CYS A 116 -2.90 0.26 3.30
CA CYS A 116 -4.02 -0.65 3.07
C CYS A 116 -4.73 -0.39 1.73
N LEU A 117 -4.72 0.85 1.24
CA LEU A 117 -5.46 1.29 0.06
C LEU A 117 -4.62 1.28 -1.23
N VAL A 118 -3.31 1.05 -1.16
CA VAL A 118 -2.40 1.16 -2.32
C VAL A 118 -2.79 0.26 -3.50
N GLY A 119 -3.38 -0.90 -3.22
CA GLY A 119 -3.87 -1.86 -4.22
C GLY A 119 -5.35 -1.75 -4.55
N ASP A 120 -6.05 -0.74 -4.04
CA ASP A 120 -7.47 -0.49 -4.33
C ASP A 120 -7.64 -0.03 -5.80
N GLU A 121 -8.50 -0.72 -6.55
CA GLU A 121 -8.77 -0.41 -7.96
C GLU A 121 -9.33 1.01 -8.14
N GLU A 122 -10.11 1.51 -7.19
CA GLU A 122 -10.67 2.86 -7.24
C GLU A 122 -9.61 3.95 -7.04
N VAL A 123 -8.47 3.62 -6.41
CA VAL A 123 -7.32 4.53 -6.32
C VAL A 123 -6.61 4.65 -7.66
N SER A 124 -6.63 3.58 -8.47
CA SER A 124 -6.01 3.53 -9.80
C SER A 124 -4.55 4.01 -9.82
N TYR A 125 -3.81 3.75 -8.72
CA TYR A 125 -2.43 4.19 -8.56
C TYR A 125 -2.24 5.72 -8.72
N ASP A 126 -3.26 6.53 -8.39
CA ASP A 126 -3.17 7.99 -8.32
C ASP A 126 -2.83 8.43 -6.88
N PRO A 127 -1.68 9.10 -6.66
CA PRO A 127 -1.27 9.54 -5.32
C PRO A 127 -2.27 10.47 -4.62
N GLN A 128 -2.95 11.34 -5.37
CA GLN A 128 -3.89 12.30 -4.78
C GLN A 128 -5.16 11.59 -4.33
N ILE A 129 -5.66 10.62 -5.11
CA ILE A 129 -6.81 9.81 -4.72
C ILE A 129 -6.45 8.93 -3.53
N LEU A 130 -5.27 8.31 -3.53
CA LEU A 130 -4.80 7.46 -2.42
C LEU A 130 -4.75 8.24 -1.11
N ILE A 131 -4.07 9.39 -1.09
CA ILE A 131 -3.96 10.22 0.12
C ILE A 131 -5.33 10.76 0.54
N ARG A 132 -6.20 11.14 -0.40
CA ARG A 132 -7.56 11.62 -0.07
C ARG A 132 -8.38 10.53 0.62
N LYS A 133 -8.34 9.29 0.11
CA LYS A 133 -9.03 8.15 0.74
C LYS A 133 -8.42 7.80 2.09
N ALA A 134 -7.08 7.76 2.19
CA ALA A 134 -6.39 7.48 3.44
C ALA A 134 -6.73 8.52 4.51
N HIS A 135 -6.76 9.80 4.14
CA HIS A 135 -7.17 10.90 5.01
C HIS A 135 -8.63 10.77 5.45
N ALA A 136 -9.55 10.42 4.55
CA ALA A 136 -10.95 10.21 4.89
C ALA A 136 -11.16 9.02 5.85
N ALA A 137 -10.25 8.04 5.83
CA ALA A 137 -10.25 6.90 6.75
C ALA A 137 -9.55 7.19 8.08
N THR A 138 -8.74 8.26 8.19
CA THR A 138 -8.00 8.60 9.40
C THR A 138 -8.92 9.24 10.45
N SER A 139 -8.98 8.61 11.62
CA SER A 139 -9.81 9.05 12.76
C SER A 139 -9.01 9.77 13.85
N ALA A 140 -7.69 9.59 13.90
CA ALA A 140 -6.81 10.29 14.83
C ALA A 140 -6.97 11.80 14.67
N VAL A 141 -7.06 12.49 15.80
CA VAL A 141 -7.03 13.96 15.81
C VAL A 141 -5.60 14.39 15.54
N GLY A 142 -5.42 15.29 14.57
CA GLY A 142 -4.09 15.79 14.24
C GLY A 142 -4.03 16.42 12.85
N SER A 143 -2.81 16.63 12.38
CA SER A 143 -2.52 17.02 11.01
C SER A 143 -1.08 16.66 10.68
N ALA A 144 -0.80 16.45 9.39
CA ALA A 144 0.55 16.20 8.91
C ALA A 144 0.76 16.82 7.52
N THR A 145 2.01 17.16 7.19
CA THR A 145 2.43 17.45 5.81
C THR A 145 2.81 16.14 5.14
N VAL A 146 2.33 15.89 3.91
CA VAL A 146 2.52 14.61 3.24
C VAL A 146 3.19 14.78 1.88
N ARG A 147 4.12 13.88 1.57
CA ARG A 147 4.70 13.72 0.24
C ARG A 147 4.65 12.25 -0.16
N MET A 148 4.21 11.98 -1.38
CA MET A 148 4.09 10.64 -1.95
C MET A 148 4.58 10.63 -3.40
N GLU A 149 5.28 9.57 -3.78
CA GLU A 149 5.76 9.29 -5.14
C GLU A 149 5.48 7.81 -5.47
N ASN A 150 5.13 7.52 -6.72
CA ASN A 150 4.80 6.18 -7.19
C ASN A 150 5.15 5.94 -8.67
#